data_AF-A0A942M663-F1
#
_entry.id   AF-A0A942M663-F1
#
_cell.length_a   1.000
_cell.length_b   1.000
_cell.length_c   1.000
_cell.angle_alpha   90.00
_cell.angle_beta   90.00
_cell.angle_gamma   90.00
#
_symmetry.space_group_name_H-M   'P 1'
#
loop_
_entity.id
_entity.type
_entity.pdbx_description
1 polymer ?
#
loop_
_entity_poly.entity_id
_entity_poly.type
_entity_poly.pdbx_seq_one_letter_code
_entity_poly.pdbx_strand_id
1 'polypeptide(L)'
;MKKLLAILFGIVVATSLFAQIVPVYDANVELHPAAINLSNLSGTWVTGSIGFSAGAGVRTRDIVVSTVRLVYGENSAPAIQGSVKDNNLLMVKFDRSAAISVLPNVPGQYLVSVVGDIVVNGALVGTFLGTDTITILNK
;
A
#
# COMPACT_ATOMS: atom_id res chain seq x y z
N MET A 1 9.54 17.06 70.09
CA MET A 1 10.49 17.52 69.05
C MET A 1 11.18 16.30 68.44
N LYS A 2 10.86 15.95 67.19
CA LYS A 2 11.67 15.15 66.26
C LYS A 2 11.02 15.31 64.88
N LYS A 3 11.71 16.07 64.02
CA LYS A 3 11.36 16.27 62.61
C LYS A 3 11.61 14.96 61.87
N LEU A 4 10.69 14.51 61.02
CA LEU A 4 11.00 13.55 59.97
C LEU A 4 10.52 14.15 58.64
N LEU A 5 11.50 14.60 57.86
CA LEU A 5 11.40 15.09 56.50
C LEU A 5 12.12 14.05 55.64
N ALA A 6 11.44 13.43 54.68
CA ALA A 6 12.00 12.83 53.46
C ALA A 6 10.97 11.89 52.81
N ILE A 7 10.86 11.69 51.50
CA ILE A 7 11.38 12.28 50.26
C ILE A 7 10.35 11.79 49.22
N LEU A 8 9.80 12.68 48.39
CA LEU A 8 8.96 12.31 47.27
C LEU A 8 9.85 11.66 46.19
N PHE A 9 9.73 10.35 45.96
CA PHE A 9 10.32 9.72 44.78
C PHE A 9 9.47 10.09 43.56
N GLY A 10 9.89 11.14 42.86
CA GLY A 10 9.41 11.42 41.52
C GLY A 10 9.92 10.34 40.56
N ILE A 11 9.06 9.40 40.20
CA ILE A 11 9.30 8.51 39.06
C ILE A 11 9.11 9.38 37.81
N VAL A 12 10.20 9.89 37.26
CA VAL A 12 10.20 10.41 35.89
C VAL A 12 10.21 9.19 34.97
N VAL A 13 9.03 8.76 34.51
CA VAL A 13 8.94 7.84 33.37
C VAL A 13 9.31 8.64 32.14
N ALA A 14 10.59 8.57 31.75
CA ALA A 14 11.03 9.07 30.45
C ALA A 14 10.48 8.12 29.37
N THR A 15 9.28 8.38 28.86
CA THR A 15 8.81 7.75 27.63
C THR A 15 9.59 8.37 26.46
N SER A 16 10.72 7.77 26.10
CA SER A 16 11.43 8.13 24.87
C SER A 16 10.54 7.78 23.67
N LEU A 17 10.06 8.81 22.97
CA LEU A 17 9.39 8.70 21.68
C LEU A 17 10.45 8.28 20.64
N PHE A 18 10.72 6.98 20.52
CA PHE A 18 11.40 6.49 19.33
C PHE A 18 10.38 6.52 18.20
N ALA A 19 10.56 7.41 17.24
CA ALA A 19 9.85 7.33 15.97
C ALA A 19 10.25 5.99 15.33
N GLN A 20 9.38 4.99 15.43
CA GLN A 20 9.58 3.71 14.77
C GLN A 20 9.59 3.97 13.28
N ILE A 21 10.76 3.89 12.65
CA ILE A 21 10.89 3.95 11.19
C ILE A 21 10.24 2.68 10.65
N VAL A 22 9.08 2.81 10.01
CA VAL A 22 8.43 1.71 9.31
C VAL A 22 9.15 1.55 7.97
N PRO A 23 9.81 0.41 7.70
CA PRO A 23 10.53 0.21 6.46
C PRO A 23 9.58 0.17 5.27
N VAL A 24 10.09 0.59 4.11
CA VAL A 24 9.39 0.51 2.82
C VAL A 24 10.11 -0.54 1.97
N TYR A 25 9.35 -1.51 1.47
CA TYR A 25 9.84 -2.60 0.64
C TYR A 25 9.46 -2.34 -0.83
N ASP A 26 10.44 -2.40 -1.73
CA ASP A 26 10.19 -2.29 -3.16
C ASP A 26 9.46 -3.53 -3.67
N ALA A 27 8.30 -3.34 -4.27
CA ALA A 27 7.51 -4.37 -4.92
C ALA A 27 7.55 -4.22 -6.44
N ASN A 28 7.67 -5.35 -7.14
CA ASN A 28 7.39 -5.41 -8.56
C ASN A 28 5.87 -5.40 -8.77
N VAL A 29 5.36 -4.44 -9.53
CA VAL A 29 3.95 -4.24 -9.78
C VAL A 29 3.69 -4.21 -11.28
N GLU A 30 2.66 -4.96 -11.71
CA GLU A 30 2.20 -4.97 -13.10
C GLU A 30 0.66 -4.86 -13.13
N LEU A 31 0.13 -3.87 -13.85
CA LEU A 31 -1.28 -3.51 -13.90
C LEU A 31 -1.93 -3.89 -15.24
N HIS A 32 -3.08 -4.55 -15.16
CA HIS A 32 -3.83 -5.08 -16.30
C HIS A 32 -5.33 -4.75 -16.24
N PRO A 33 -5.92 -4.11 -17.25
CA PRO A 33 -5.26 -3.62 -18.46
C PRO A 33 -4.41 -2.38 -18.14
N ALA A 34 -3.22 -2.31 -18.75
CA ALA A 34 -2.39 -1.11 -18.74
C ALA A 34 -2.98 0.04 -19.58
N ALA A 35 -4.10 -0.18 -20.29
CA ALA A 35 -4.81 0.84 -21.05
C ALA A 35 -6.30 0.88 -20.70
N ILE A 36 -6.82 2.08 -20.45
CA ILE A 36 -8.20 2.36 -20.10
C ILE A 36 -8.79 3.34 -21.12
N ASN A 37 -9.93 2.99 -21.71
CA ASN A 37 -10.65 3.88 -22.62
C ASN A 37 -11.77 4.62 -21.87
N LEU A 38 -11.77 5.95 -21.91
CA LEU A 38 -12.78 6.78 -21.24
C LEU A 38 -14.16 6.67 -21.89
N SER A 39 -14.24 6.45 -23.20
CA SER A 39 -15.53 6.30 -23.90
C SER A 39 -16.17 4.94 -23.68
N ASN A 40 -15.40 3.98 -23.18
CA ASN A 40 -15.87 2.64 -22.86
C ASN A 40 -15.48 2.26 -21.43
N LEU A 41 -16.35 2.66 -20.50
CA LEU A 41 -16.28 2.25 -19.11
C LEU A 41 -16.80 0.82 -18.87
N SER A 42 -17.29 0.13 -19.91
CA SER A 42 -17.66 -1.28 -19.76
C SER A 42 -16.41 -2.16 -19.63
N GLY A 43 -16.44 -3.06 -18.65
CA GLY A 43 -15.29 -3.87 -18.25
C GLY A 43 -15.10 -3.81 -16.74
N THR A 44 -14.69 -4.93 -16.15
CA THR A 44 -14.95 -5.12 -14.72
C THR A 44 -13.85 -4.54 -13.82
N TRP A 45 -12.56 -4.77 -14.09
CA TRP A 45 -11.49 -4.51 -13.11
C TRP A 45 -10.18 -4.01 -13.72
N VAL A 46 -9.41 -3.23 -12.94
CA VAL A 46 -7.94 -3.13 -13.11
C VAL A 46 -7.32 -4.13 -12.13
N THR A 47 -6.50 -5.04 -12.63
CA THR A 47 -5.87 -6.11 -11.86
C THR A 47 -4.40 -5.75 -11.64
N GLY A 48 -3.89 -5.92 -10.42
CA GLY A 48 -2.47 -5.74 -10.11
C GLY A 48 -1.81 -7.05 -9.71
N SER A 49 -0.69 -7.37 -10.33
CA SER A 49 0.23 -8.42 -9.93
C SER A 49 1.33 -7.79 -9.07
N ILE A 50 1.45 -8.19 -7.80
CA ILE A 50 2.38 -7.62 -6.83
C ILE A 50 3.33 -8.73 -6.36
N GLY A 51 4.63 -8.54 -6.54
CA GLY A 51 5.66 -9.50 -6.13
C GLY A 51 6.84 -8.82 -5.44
N PHE A 52 7.58 -9.58 -4.65
CA PHE A 52 8.85 -9.11 -4.08
C PHE A 52 10.02 -9.88 -4.71
N SER A 53 11.16 -9.19 -4.85
CA SER A 53 12.42 -9.83 -5.23
C SER A 53 12.83 -10.89 -4.21
N ALA A 54 13.52 -11.93 -4.67
CA ALA A 54 14.10 -12.93 -3.78
C ALA A 54 15.02 -12.26 -2.75
N GLY A 55 14.85 -12.58 -1.47
CA GLY A 55 15.66 -12.01 -0.39
C GLY A 55 15.13 -10.71 0.21
N ALA A 56 13.95 -10.21 -0.18
CA ALA A 56 13.34 -9.00 0.40
C ALA A 56 13.02 -9.09 1.91
N GLY A 57 13.13 -10.26 2.53
CA GLY A 57 12.83 -10.47 3.96
C GLY A 57 11.33 -10.51 4.29
N VAL A 58 10.46 -10.23 3.32
CA VAL A 58 9.00 -10.25 3.40
C VAL A 58 8.40 -11.08 2.27
N ARG A 59 7.15 -11.53 2.43
CA ARG A 59 6.43 -12.32 1.42
C ARG A 59 5.11 -11.65 1.06
N THR A 60 4.62 -11.91 -0.14
CA THR A 60 3.33 -11.36 -0.60
C THR A 60 2.13 -11.78 0.26
N ARG A 61 2.23 -12.93 0.95
CA ARG A 61 1.23 -13.39 1.92
C ARG A 61 1.16 -12.56 3.20
N ASP A 62 2.22 -11.82 3.50
CA ASP A 62 2.31 -10.96 4.68
C ASP A 62 1.66 -9.59 4.39
N ILE A 63 1.25 -9.31 3.14
CA ILE A 63 0.52 -8.10 2.76
C ILE A 63 -0.92 -8.17 3.27
N VAL A 64 -1.37 -7.10 3.90
CA VAL A 64 -2.78 -6.93 4.27
C VAL A 64 -3.57 -6.40 3.08
N VAL A 65 -4.30 -7.27 2.39
CA VAL A 65 -5.03 -6.91 1.16
C VAL A 65 -5.94 -5.69 1.32
N SER A 66 -6.60 -5.52 2.47
CA SER A 66 -7.50 -4.38 2.72
C SER A 66 -6.80 -3.02 2.83
N THR A 67 -5.47 -3.01 2.97
CA THR A 67 -4.67 -1.77 2.99
C THR A 67 -4.04 -1.46 1.64
N VAL A 68 -4.21 -2.34 0.64
CA VAL A 68 -3.67 -2.14 -0.71
C VAL A 68 -4.44 -1.03 -1.43
N ARG A 69 -3.72 -0.06 -1.98
CA ARG A 69 -4.28 1.10 -2.69
C ARG A 69 -3.52 1.37 -3.97
N LEU A 70 -4.26 1.72 -5.03
CA LEU A 70 -3.73 2.40 -6.22
C LEU A 70 -3.67 3.90 -5.91
N VAL A 71 -2.57 4.56 -6.22
CA VAL A 71 -2.28 5.94 -5.85
C VAL A 71 -1.78 6.73 -7.05
N TYR A 72 -2.31 7.94 -7.23
CA TYR A 72 -1.82 8.93 -8.18
C TYR A 72 -1.95 10.33 -7.57
N GLY A 73 -0.83 11.00 -7.32
CA GLY A 73 -0.81 12.25 -6.57
C GLY A 73 -1.41 12.07 -5.18
N GLU A 74 -2.41 12.89 -4.84
CA GLU A 74 -3.16 12.80 -3.57
C GLU A 74 -4.35 11.85 -3.62
N ASN A 75 -4.69 11.33 -4.81
CA ASN A 75 -5.84 10.46 -5.01
C ASN A 75 -5.47 8.99 -4.79
N SER A 76 -6.43 8.22 -4.26
CA SER A 76 -6.24 6.79 -4.11
C SER A 76 -7.53 5.98 -4.20
N ALA A 77 -7.40 4.74 -4.69
CA ALA A 77 -8.48 3.78 -4.83
C ALA A 77 -8.10 2.48 -4.09
N PRO A 78 -8.95 1.97 -3.18
CA PRO A 78 -8.65 0.73 -2.47
C PRO A 78 -8.79 -0.48 -3.39
N ALA A 79 -7.99 -1.52 -3.13
CA ALA A 79 -8.24 -2.83 -3.69
C ALA A 79 -9.54 -3.40 -3.11
N ILE A 80 -10.38 -3.98 -3.98
CA ILE A 80 -11.68 -4.56 -3.60
C ILE A 80 -11.60 -6.08 -3.40
N GLN A 81 -10.56 -6.70 -3.94
CA GLN A 81 -10.31 -8.13 -3.85
C GLN A 81 -8.80 -8.37 -3.94
N GLY A 82 -8.31 -9.39 -3.25
CA GLY A 82 -6.96 -9.88 -3.44
C GLY A 82 -6.84 -11.37 -3.11
N SER A 83 -5.91 -12.04 -3.79
CA SER A 83 -5.60 -13.44 -3.55
C SER A 83 -4.12 -13.69 -3.79
N VAL A 84 -3.46 -14.35 -2.85
CA VAL A 84 -2.06 -14.74 -2.98
C VAL A 84 -1.99 -16.03 -3.80
N LYS A 85 -1.15 -16.03 -4.83
CA LYS A 85 -0.77 -17.19 -5.62
C LYS A 85 0.67 -17.58 -5.31
N ASP A 86 0.88 -18.88 -5.09
CA ASP A 86 2.20 -19.51 -4.93
C ASP A 86 3.15 -18.82 -3.93
N ASN A 87 2.60 -18.18 -2.89
CA ASN A 87 3.28 -17.41 -1.84
C ASN A 87 4.13 -16.20 -2.27
N ASN A 88 4.32 -15.98 -3.56
CA ASN A 88 5.23 -14.96 -4.10
C ASN A 88 4.55 -13.93 -5.00
N LEU A 89 3.25 -14.10 -5.27
CA LEU A 89 2.48 -13.19 -6.11
C LEU A 89 1.15 -12.88 -5.45
N LEU A 90 0.89 -11.62 -5.14
CA LEU A 90 -0.43 -11.14 -4.76
C LEU A 90 -1.14 -10.60 -6.01
N MET A 91 -2.28 -11.18 -6.35
CA MET A 91 -3.18 -10.64 -7.36
C MET A 91 -4.23 -9.80 -6.66
N VAL A 92 -4.33 -8.50 -6.98
CA VAL A 92 -5.38 -7.60 -6.49
C VAL A 92 -6.27 -7.10 -7.62
N LYS A 93 -7.48 -6.68 -7.28
CA LYS A 93 -8.39 -6.00 -8.20
C LYS A 93 -8.80 -4.65 -7.63
N PHE A 94 -8.84 -3.66 -8.51
CA PHE A 94 -9.39 -2.34 -8.28
C PHE A 94 -10.64 -2.20 -9.14
N ASP A 95 -11.68 -1.59 -8.57
CA ASP A 95 -12.83 -1.17 -9.35
C ASP A 95 -12.39 -0.21 -10.45
N ARG A 96 -12.86 -0.43 -11.68
CA ARG A 96 -12.45 0.38 -12.84
C ARG A 96 -12.85 1.85 -12.68
N SER A 97 -14.04 2.11 -12.14
CA SER A 97 -14.50 3.49 -11.90
C SER A 97 -13.67 4.17 -10.81
N ALA A 98 -13.32 3.45 -9.75
CA ALA A 98 -12.42 3.94 -8.71
C ALA A 98 -11.01 4.22 -9.26
N ALA A 99 -10.45 3.30 -10.06
CA ALA A 99 -9.14 3.48 -10.69
C ALA A 99 -9.11 4.65 -11.69
N ILE A 100 -10.20 4.90 -12.41
CA ILE A 100 -10.30 6.09 -13.28
C ILE A 100 -10.42 7.36 -12.45
N SER A 101 -11.17 7.32 -11.34
CA SER A 101 -11.36 8.50 -10.49
C SER A 101 -10.07 9.02 -9.84
N VAL A 102 -9.04 8.18 -9.72
CA VAL A 102 -7.73 8.62 -9.21
C VAL A 102 -6.86 9.28 -10.28
N LEU A 103 -7.13 8.99 -11.55
CA LEU A 103 -6.34 9.47 -12.67
C LEU A 103 -6.93 10.76 -13.27
N PRO A 104 -6.12 11.56 -13.98
CA PRO A 104 -6.62 12.69 -14.75
C PRO A 104 -7.57 12.21 -15.86
N ASN A 105 -8.70 12.88 -16.05
CA ASN A 105 -9.66 12.57 -17.12
C ASN A 105 -9.20 13.10 -18.49
N VAL A 106 -7.92 12.92 -18.81
CA VAL A 106 -7.31 13.33 -20.08
C VAL A 106 -6.44 12.20 -20.63
N PRO A 107 -6.36 12.02 -21.97
CA PRO A 107 -5.52 10.99 -22.55
C PRO A 107 -4.05 11.19 -22.23
N GLY A 108 -3.34 10.10 -21.95
CA GLY A 108 -1.94 10.16 -21.56
C GLY A 108 -1.44 8.89 -20.89
N GLN A 109 -0.16 8.87 -20.54
CA GLN A 109 0.46 7.82 -19.74
C GLN A 109 0.72 8.36 -18.33
N TYR A 110 0.32 7.60 -17.32
CA TYR A 110 0.37 8.01 -15.93
C TYR A 110 1.11 6.95 -15.12
N LEU A 111 2.24 7.35 -14.55
CA LEU A 111 2.93 6.55 -13.54
C LEU A 111 2.09 6.56 -12.26
N VAL A 112 1.62 5.37 -11.87
CA VAL A 112 0.84 5.16 -10.66
C VAL A 112 1.64 4.32 -9.67
N SER A 113 1.34 4.50 -8.39
CA SER A 113 1.91 3.69 -7.32
C SER A 113 0.86 2.71 -6.80
N VAL A 114 1.30 1.53 -6.40
CA VAL A 114 0.53 0.60 -5.59
C VAL A 114 1.25 0.43 -4.27
N VAL A 115 0.54 0.68 -3.18
CA VAL A 115 1.06 0.65 -1.82
C VAL A 115 0.20 -0.24 -0.94
N GLY A 116 0.76 -0.72 0.16
CA GLY A 116 0.01 -1.42 1.20
C GLY A 116 0.88 -1.83 2.37
N ASP A 117 0.25 -2.31 3.43
CA ASP A 117 0.92 -2.66 4.68
C ASP A 117 1.34 -4.13 4.69
N ILE A 118 2.47 -4.40 5.35
CA ILE A 118 3.00 -5.73 5.60
C ILE A 118 2.92 -6.02 7.09
N VAL A 119 2.21 -7.10 7.43
CA VAL A 119 1.99 -7.55 8.80
C VAL A 119 2.51 -8.97 8.97
N VAL A 120 3.40 -9.16 9.94
CA VAL A 120 3.93 -10.48 10.31
C VAL A 120 3.56 -10.73 11.77
N ASN A 121 2.91 -11.87 12.04
CA ASN A 121 2.45 -12.25 13.39
C ASN A 121 1.62 -11.15 14.10
N GLY A 122 0.81 -10.42 13.33
CA GLY A 122 -0.06 -9.34 13.86
C GLY A 122 0.64 -8.00 14.10
N ALA A 123 1.95 -7.89 13.87
CA ALA A 123 2.69 -6.64 13.98
C ALA A 123 2.92 -6.01 12.60
N LEU A 124 2.70 -4.70 12.47
CA LEU A 124 3.12 -3.93 11.30
C LEU A 124 4.66 -3.94 11.23
N VAL A 125 5.19 -4.59 10.20
CA VAL A 125 6.65 -4.69 10.00
C VAL A 125 7.14 -3.77 8.90
N GLY A 126 6.25 -3.26 8.05
CA GLY A 126 6.61 -2.37 6.94
C GLY A 126 5.43 -2.02 6.06
N THR A 127 5.73 -1.25 5.03
CA THR A 127 4.84 -1.02 3.88
C THR A 127 5.55 -1.43 2.60
N PHE A 128 4.82 -1.67 1.53
CA PHE A 128 5.43 -1.81 0.21
C PHE A 128 5.05 -0.64 -0.69
N LEU A 129 5.90 -0.41 -1.69
CA LEU A 129 5.67 0.49 -2.80
C LEU A 129 6.11 -0.21 -4.08
N GLY A 130 5.24 -0.23 -5.07
CA GLY A 130 5.61 -0.53 -6.44
C GLY A 130 4.92 0.44 -7.39
N THR A 131 5.41 0.52 -8.62
CA THR A 131 4.88 1.46 -9.61
C THR A 131 4.68 0.77 -10.95
N ASP A 132 3.66 1.20 -11.68
CA ASP A 132 3.46 0.84 -13.08
C ASP A 132 2.78 1.99 -13.83
N THR A 133 2.60 1.88 -15.14
CA THR A 133 1.99 2.91 -15.98
C THR A 133 0.59 2.50 -16.42
N ILE A 134 -0.39 3.38 -16.22
CA ILE A 134 -1.71 3.28 -16.85
C ILE A 134 -1.79 4.29 -18.00
N THR A 135 -2.22 3.82 -19.16
CA THR A 135 -2.51 4.64 -20.35
C THR A 135 -4.00 4.94 -20.41
N ILE A 136 -4.36 6.20 -20.56
CA ILE A 136 -5.74 6.64 -20.83
C ILE A 136 -5.89 6.97 -22.30
N LEU A 137 -6.92 6.41 -22.91
CA LEU A 137 -7.30 6.62 -24.30
C LEU A 137 -8.60 7.44 -24.35
N ASN A 138 -8.67 8.40 -25.27
CA ASN A 138 -9.94 8.91 -25.79
C ASN A 138 -10.22 8.13 -27.08
N LYS A 139 -11.33 7.39 -27.17
CA LYS A 139 -11.79 6.89 -28.46
C LYS A 139 -13.19 7.37 -28.74
#